data_AF-A0A935ZIN7-F1
#
_entry.id   AF-A0A935ZIN7-F1
#
_cell.length_a   1.000
_cell.length_b   1.000
_cell.length_c   1.000
_cell.angle_alpha   90.00
_cell.angle_beta   90.00
_cell.angle_gamma   90.00
#
_symmetry.space_group_name_H-M   'P 1'
#
loop_
_entity.id
_entity.type
_entity.pdbx_description
1 polymer ?
#
loop_
_entity_poly.entity_id
_entity_poly.type
_entity_poly.pdbx_seq_one_letter_code
_entity_poly.pdbx_strand_id
1 'polypeptide(L)'
;MQVRTIARWGLAISLAGAAACNVGDGGGPQFGGVEGDSTGAADAGADGSTGAEDAGESSSGGAPAGGDDGSPTDAYLEEAKKEFPTYLDLHEKVIKRTCSPNGGVCHNKKEYPDLHTPDTMLSMIDVPCNLAETDPLNLFDGCEPAGDHLRFVTGGNLAFSSEVAYVVLHDDGMGTVTNAVIYLRDAIPAAMAMPGVFESVVFERATGGGMLTVGQVDDAVSYAPGMNALQVNDFAALPDATRTLLESEVRGGDPNRNGTFGNEDPYRMLLPGDARKSYLLQRLQGNVPGSPMPLANQPLSTPEILAIACWIEGAVMPEGAGTEASIDYDNCDYAAEFGETPSGSGTTFSGAVQPIFDARCAAGGCHGDVAPAAGLDLTQGKAYDALMQASLQNPDVPRVTPGNPTNSYLMTKLVGNGLQGVQMPLAATPLGPEELDVIRTWISYGAPND
;
A
#
# COMPACT_ATOMS: atom_id res chain seq x y z
N MET A 1 48.69 -56.95 3.90
CA MET A 1 47.40 -56.27 3.64
C MET A 1 46.88 -55.75 4.98
N GLN A 2 47.10 -54.48 5.27
CA GLN A 2 46.74 -53.84 6.53
C GLN A 2 45.36 -53.21 6.44
N VAL A 3 44.49 -53.58 7.38
CA VAL A 3 43.19 -52.96 7.64
C VAL A 3 43.45 -51.70 8.49
N ARG A 4 43.04 -50.53 8.01
CA ARG A 4 43.11 -49.26 8.74
C ARG A 4 41.73 -48.88 9.29
N THR A 5 41.67 -48.79 10.61
CA THR A 5 40.58 -48.30 11.45
C THR A 5 40.37 -46.80 11.24
N ILE A 6 39.13 -46.37 10.99
CA ILE A 6 38.73 -44.96 10.90
C ILE A 6 38.23 -44.51 12.28
N ALA A 7 38.87 -43.47 12.83
CA ALA A 7 38.52 -42.86 14.10
C ALA A 7 37.33 -41.92 13.97
N ARG A 8 36.36 -42.08 14.88
CA ARG A 8 35.24 -41.16 15.12
C ARG A 8 35.77 -39.82 15.66
N TRP A 9 35.45 -38.73 14.98
CA TRP A 9 35.51 -37.37 15.53
C TRP A 9 34.08 -36.96 15.92
N GLY A 10 33.86 -36.72 17.20
CA GLY A 10 32.63 -36.16 17.72
C GLY A 10 32.54 -34.69 17.33
N LEU A 11 31.47 -34.32 16.63
CA LEU A 11 31.13 -32.94 16.34
C LEU A 11 30.48 -32.36 17.60
N ALA A 12 31.22 -31.53 18.33
CA ALA A 12 30.65 -30.68 19.37
C ALA A 12 29.75 -29.65 18.70
N ILE A 13 28.47 -29.65 19.06
CA ILE A 13 27.51 -28.62 18.71
C ILE A 13 27.93 -27.37 19.50
N SER A 14 28.56 -26.41 18.83
CA SER A 14 28.70 -25.05 19.35
C SER A 14 27.31 -24.42 19.40
N LEU A 15 26.85 -24.09 20.61
CA LEU A 15 25.75 -23.15 20.79
C LEU A 15 26.14 -21.84 20.10
N ALA A 16 25.34 -21.41 19.11
CA ALA A 16 25.44 -20.10 18.52
C ALA A 16 25.21 -19.06 19.63
N GLY A 17 26.16 -18.13 19.75
CA GLY A 17 26.15 -17.08 20.75
C GLY A 17 25.01 -16.09 20.54
N ALA A 18 24.61 -15.46 21.66
CA ALA A 18 23.69 -14.34 21.70
C ALA A 18 24.06 -13.29 20.63
N ALA A 19 23.09 -12.91 19.80
CA ALA A 19 23.23 -11.77 18.90
C ALA A 19 23.48 -10.53 19.78
N ALA A 20 24.63 -9.89 19.61
CA ALA A 20 24.98 -8.70 20.36
C ALA A 20 24.12 -7.52 19.89
N CYS A 21 23.12 -7.16 20.70
CA CYS A 21 22.29 -5.97 20.52
C CYS A 21 23.12 -4.72 20.87
N ASN A 22 24.03 -4.27 19.99
CA ASN A 22 24.71 -3.00 20.21
C ASN A 22 24.80 -2.20 18.92
N VAL A 23 24.07 -1.08 18.88
CA VAL A 23 24.18 -0.04 17.85
C VAL A 23 24.83 1.15 18.56
N GLY A 24 26.04 1.51 18.16
CA GLY A 24 26.70 2.71 18.66
C GLY A 24 25.97 3.97 18.23
N ASP A 25 25.93 4.98 19.10
CA ASP A 25 25.36 6.29 18.83
C ASP A 25 26.04 6.92 17.60
N GLY A 26 25.37 6.86 16.45
CA GLY A 26 25.77 7.55 15.24
C GLY A 26 25.42 9.03 15.38
N GLY A 27 26.42 9.87 15.67
CA GLY A 27 26.26 11.32 15.73
C GLY A 27 25.78 11.89 14.39
N GLY A 28 24.59 12.47 14.39
CA GLY A 28 24.12 13.38 13.34
C GLY A 28 24.74 14.79 13.48
N PRO A 29 24.79 15.58 12.40
CA PRO A 29 25.38 16.92 12.43
C PRO A 29 24.50 17.89 13.24
N GLN A 30 25.10 18.51 14.25
CA GLN A 30 24.50 19.55 15.09
C GLN A 30 24.19 20.80 14.25
N PHE A 31 22.91 21.18 14.16
CA PHE A 31 22.51 22.54 13.86
C PHE A 31 22.24 23.27 15.19
N GLY A 32 22.99 24.35 15.43
CA GLY A 32 23.02 25.07 16.69
C GLY A 32 21.73 25.83 16.99
N GLY A 33 21.14 25.55 18.15
CA GLY A 33 20.11 26.36 18.80
C GLY A 33 20.72 27.12 19.99
N VAL A 34 20.40 28.40 20.06
CA VAL A 34 20.83 29.36 21.09
C VAL A 34 19.97 29.21 22.35
N GLU A 35 20.64 29.37 23.51
CA GLU A 35 20.15 29.23 24.88
C GLU A 35 19.01 30.20 25.26
N GLY A 36 18.19 29.75 26.21
CA GLY A 36 17.18 30.56 26.91
C GLY A 36 16.64 29.84 28.15
N ASP A 37 17.34 30.01 29.27
CA ASP A 37 17.02 29.57 30.64
C ASP A 37 15.74 30.24 31.19
N SER A 38 14.90 29.48 31.90
CA SER A 38 14.34 29.92 33.19
C SER A 38 13.59 28.81 33.93
N THR A 39 13.73 28.88 35.24
CA THR A 39 13.35 27.96 36.30
C THR A 39 12.03 28.40 36.97
N GLY A 40 11.30 27.48 37.61
CA GLY A 40 10.23 27.84 38.54
C GLY A 40 9.30 26.69 38.90
N ALA A 41 9.01 26.53 40.19
CA ALA A 41 8.59 25.29 40.84
C ALA A 41 7.09 25.23 41.24
N ALA A 42 6.67 23.99 41.53
CA ALA A 42 5.58 23.46 42.37
C ALA A 42 4.58 24.39 43.08
N ASP A 43 3.31 23.98 43.11
CA ASP A 43 2.60 23.69 44.39
C ASP A 43 1.40 22.76 44.19
N ALA A 44 1.10 21.99 45.25
CA ALA A 44 0.03 21.02 45.40
C ALA A 44 -1.26 21.67 45.96
N GLY A 45 -2.40 20.98 45.81
CA GLY A 45 -3.63 21.35 46.50
C GLY A 45 -4.79 20.42 46.17
N ALA A 46 -4.99 19.40 47.00
CA ALA A 46 -6.18 18.56 47.02
C ALA A 46 -7.31 19.25 47.81
N ASP A 47 -8.55 19.07 47.40
CA ASP A 47 -9.66 18.90 48.36
C ASP A 47 -10.79 18.07 47.74
N GLY A 48 -11.37 17.20 48.57
CA GLY A 48 -12.43 16.28 48.19
C GLY A 48 -13.80 16.77 48.65
N SER A 49 -14.85 16.24 48.03
CA SER A 49 -16.16 16.14 48.70
C SER A 49 -16.99 15.00 48.11
N THR A 50 -17.55 14.26 49.05
CA THR A 50 -18.41 13.08 48.99
C THR A 50 -19.86 13.38 48.60
N GLY A 51 -20.59 12.36 48.12
CA GLY A 51 -22.06 12.32 48.19
C GLY A 51 -22.70 11.27 47.28
N ALA A 52 -23.14 10.15 47.87
CA ALA A 52 -23.89 9.07 47.24
C ALA A 52 -25.38 9.40 47.09
N GLU A 53 -26.10 8.77 46.14
CA GLU A 53 -27.20 7.83 46.41
C GLU A 53 -27.90 7.33 45.12
N ASP A 54 -28.49 6.14 45.28
CA ASP A 54 -29.00 5.14 44.35
C ASP A 54 -30.45 5.40 43.88
N ALA A 55 -30.79 4.97 42.65
CA ALA A 55 -32.12 4.46 42.27
C ALA A 55 -32.08 3.88 40.84
N GLY A 56 -32.31 2.56 40.72
CA GLY A 56 -32.55 1.90 39.44
C GLY A 56 -34.02 1.92 39.00
N GLU A 57 -34.24 1.87 37.68
CA GLU A 57 -35.27 1.02 37.05
C GLU A 57 -35.10 0.99 35.51
N SER A 58 -35.59 -0.10 34.93
CA SER A 58 -35.31 -0.64 33.60
C SER A 58 -36.10 -0.02 32.43
N SER A 59 -35.47 0.04 31.25
CA SER A 59 -35.85 -0.70 30.02
C SER A 59 -35.84 0.09 28.70
N SER A 60 -35.62 -0.71 27.64
CA SER A 60 -35.82 -0.47 26.20
C SER A 60 -34.69 0.19 25.44
N GLY A 61 -34.22 -0.53 24.41
CA GLY A 61 -33.02 -0.25 23.66
C GLY A 61 -33.13 0.93 22.70
N GLY A 62 -32.03 1.66 22.64
CA GLY A 62 -31.58 2.48 21.53
C GLY A 62 -30.08 2.21 21.38
N ALA A 63 -29.60 2.10 20.15
CA ALA A 63 -28.17 2.00 19.85
C ALA A 63 -27.40 3.11 20.57
N PRO A 64 -26.21 2.86 21.14
CA PRO A 64 -25.46 3.94 21.77
C PRO A 64 -24.97 4.88 20.66
N ALA A 65 -25.46 6.11 20.70
CA ALA A 65 -24.75 7.24 20.13
C ALA A 65 -23.36 7.29 20.78
N GLY A 66 -22.32 7.53 19.97
CA GLY A 66 -20.93 7.60 20.37
C GLY A 66 -20.76 8.41 21.65
N GLY A 67 -20.26 7.75 22.68
CA GLY A 67 -19.80 8.42 23.89
C GLY A 67 -18.45 9.04 23.60
N ASP A 68 -18.35 10.34 23.84
CA ASP A 68 -17.12 11.11 24.01
C ASP A 68 -16.27 10.44 25.13
N ASP A 69 -15.46 9.46 24.77
CA ASP A 69 -14.52 8.80 25.68
C ASP A 69 -13.14 9.49 25.69
N GLY A 70 -12.99 10.56 24.91
CA GLY A 70 -11.72 11.28 24.76
C GLY A 70 -10.64 10.39 24.15
N SER A 71 -11.01 9.42 23.30
CA SER A 71 -10.06 8.58 22.59
C SER A 71 -9.04 9.44 21.83
N PRO A 72 -7.79 8.97 21.66
CA PRO A 72 -6.82 9.64 20.81
C PRO A 72 -7.35 9.88 19.38
N THR A 73 -8.24 9.02 18.90
CA THR A 73 -8.93 9.17 17.60
C THR A 73 -9.78 10.42 17.54
N ASP A 74 -10.63 10.67 18.55
CA ASP A 74 -11.49 11.86 18.58
C ASP A 74 -10.68 13.14 18.58
N ALA A 75 -9.55 13.16 19.30
CA ALA A 75 -8.64 14.29 19.29
C ALA A 75 -8.08 14.60 17.89
N TYR A 76 -7.68 13.57 17.12
CA TYR A 76 -7.21 13.75 15.75
C TYR A 76 -8.31 14.24 14.81
N LEU A 77 -9.54 13.73 14.97
CA LEU A 77 -10.68 14.13 14.16
C LEU A 77 -11.09 15.58 14.43
N GLU A 78 -11.13 15.99 15.69
CA GLU A 78 -11.43 17.37 16.08
C GLU A 78 -10.34 18.35 15.61
N GLU A 79 -9.07 17.94 15.65
CA GLU A 79 -7.98 18.71 15.04
C GLU A 79 -8.15 18.83 13.52
N ALA A 80 -8.51 17.74 12.83
CA ALA A 80 -8.74 17.74 11.38
C ALA A 80 -9.89 18.69 11.00
N LYS A 81 -11.04 18.59 11.69
CA LYS A 81 -12.20 19.48 11.51
C LYS A 81 -11.83 20.95 11.68
N LYS A 82 -11.00 21.26 12.68
CA LYS A 82 -10.59 22.62 13.01
C LYS A 82 -9.60 23.19 12.00
N GLU A 83 -8.56 22.43 11.64
CA GLU A 83 -7.46 22.91 10.81
C GLU A 83 -7.76 22.83 9.31
N PHE A 84 -8.62 21.90 8.90
CA PHE A 84 -8.96 21.62 7.49
C PHE A 84 -10.48 21.53 7.25
N PRO A 85 -11.24 22.64 7.40
CA PRO A 85 -12.68 22.62 7.19
C PRO A 85 -13.08 22.51 5.71
N THR A 86 -12.20 22.88 4.78
CA THR A 86 -12.46 22.87 3.33
C THR A 86 -11.34 22.18 2.55
N TYR A 87 -11.65 21.80 1.31
CA TYR A 87 -10.64 21.32 0.37
C TYR A 87 -9.54 22.35 0.08
N LEU A 88 -9.89 23.64 -0.01
CA LEU A 88 -8.89 24.70 -0.20
C LEU A 88 -7.90 24.75 0.98
N ASP A 89 -8.41 24.67 2.22
CA ASP A 89 -7.56 24.60 3.42
C ASP A 89 -6.61 23.41 3.36
N LEU A 90 -7.13 22.23 3.01
CA LEU A 90 -6.35 21.01 2.85
C LEU A 90 -5.25 21.18 1.78
N HIS A 91 -5.58 21.73 0.62
CA HIS A 91 -4.62 21.93 -0.46
C HIS A 91 -3.52 22.92 -0.06
N GLU A 92 -3.90 24.09 0.46
CA GLU A 92 -2.95 25.16 0.76
C GLU A 92 -2.04 24.85 1.95
N LYS A 93 -2.56 24.18 2.99
CA LYS A 93 -1.82 23.88 4.21
C LYS A 93 -1.01 22.57 4.12
N VAL A 94 -1.53 21.58 3.40
CA VAL A 94 -0.94 20.24 3.31
C VAL A 94 -0.30 20.03 1.94
N ILE A 95 -1.09 19.86 0.89
CA ILE A 95 -0.62 19.39 -0.43
C ILE A 95 0.46 20.30 -1.02
N LYS A 96 0.26 21.61 -0.94
CA LYS A 96 1.22 22.60 -1.44
C LYS A 96 2.55 22.57 -0.68
N ARG A 97 2.53 22.24 0.60
CA ARG A 97 3.74 22.15 1.45
C ARG A 97 4.45 20.80 1.28
N THR A 98 3.71 19.71 1.10
CA THR A 98 4.23 18.35 1.20
C THR A 98 4.41 17.65 -0.16
N CYS A 99 3.49 17.84 -1.10
CA CYS A 99 3.47 17.12 -2.38
C CYS A 99 3.98 17.97 -3.53
N SER A 100 3.70 19.28 -3.51
CA SER A 100 4.02 20.20 -4.60
C SER A 100 4.67 21.51 -4.13
N PRO A 101 5.76 21.47 -3.32
CA PRO A 101 6.39 22.69 -2.82
C PRO A 101 6.88 23.56 -3.98
N ASN A 102 6.81 24.89 -3.77
CA ASN A 102 7.23 25.90 -4.73
C ASN A 102 8.57 25.53 -5.40
N GLY A 103 8.62 25.56 -6.73
CA GLY A 103 9.83 25.28 -7.51
C GLY A 103 9.70 24.18 -8.57
N GLY A 104 8.54 23.52 -8.67
CA GLY A 104 8.29 22.57 -9.77
C GLY A 104 9.15 21.32 -9.72
N VAL A 105 9.52 20.86 -8.52
CA VAL A 105 10.41 19.70 -8.32
C VAL A 105 9.62 18.40 -8.09
N CYS A 106 8.42 18.46 -7.50
CA CYS A 106 7.60 17.28 -7.21
C CYS A 106 6.13 17.58 -7.57
N HIS A 107 5.41 16.60 -8.12
CA HIS A 107 3.97 16.62 -8.49
C HIS A 107 3.45 17.96 -9.06
N ASN A 108 3.93 18.30 -10.25
CA ASN A 108 3.59 19.54 -10.97
C ASN A 108 3.43 19.27 -12.48
N LYS A 109 3.30 20.31 -13.32
CA LYS A 109 3.16 20.17 -14.79
C LYS A 109 4.18 19.27 -15.50
N LYS A 110 5.36 19.03 -14.92
CA LYS A 110 6.39 18.13 -15.47
C LYS A 110 6.44 16.74 -14.82
N GLU A 111 5.80 16.56 -13.68
CA GLU A 111 5.87 15.37 -12.84
C GLU A 111 4.46 14.91 -12.48
N TYR A 112 4.05 13.73 -12.93
CA TYR A 112 2.69 13.22 -12.72
C TYR A 112 2.55 12.51 -11.35
N PRO A 113 1.38 12.58 -10.69
CA PRO A 113 0.25 13.47 -10.96
C PRO A 113 0.60 14.94 -10.71
N ASP A 114 -0.08 15.85 -11.41
CA ASP A 114 0.05 17.28 -11.16
C ASP A 114 -0.86 17.70 -9.99
N LEU A 115 -0.26 18.09 -8.86
CA LEU A 115 -0.96 18.47 -7.63
C LEU A 115 -0.72 19.94 -7.25
N HIS A 116 -0.09 20.73 -8.12
CA HIS A 116 0.42 22.06 -7.75
C HIS A 116 -0.65 23.13 -7.46
N THR A 117 -1.87 22.94 -7.98
CA THR A 117 -3.03 23.80 -7.71
C THR A 117 -4.22 22.97 -7.26
N PRO A 118 -5.21 23.58 -6.58
CA PRO A 118 -6.47 22.92 -6.30
C PRO A 118 -7.08 22.30 -7.56
N ASP A 119 -7.21 23.06 -8.65
CA ASP A 119 -7.80 22.56 -9.90
C ASP A 119 -7.06 21.37 -10.52
N THR A 120 -5.73 21.33 -10.41
CA THR A 120 -4.95 20.21 -10.98
C THR A 120 -5.10 18.94 -10.15
N MET A 121 -5.15 19.05 -8.83
CA MET A 121 -5.48 17.91 -7.98
C MET A 121 -6.93 17.44 -8.17
N LEU A 122 -7.89 18.35 -8.37
CA LEU A 122 -9.27 17.97 -8.73
C LEU A 122 -9.34 17.19 -10.04
N SER A 123 -8.48 17.51 -11.01
CA SER A 123 -8.41 16.76 -12.27
C SER A 123 -7.89 15.32 -12.13
N MET A 124 -7.40 14.94 -10.95
CA MET A 124 -6.97 13.56 -10.64
C MET A 124 -8.11 12.69 -10.09
N ILE A 125 -9.32 13.23 -9.94
CA ILE A 125 -10.49 12.46 -9.54
C ILE A 125 -10.90 11.49 -10.65
N ASP A 126 -11.09 10.21 -10.27
CA ASP A 126 -11.50 9.10 -11.14
C ASP A 126 -10.59 8.83 -12.35
N VAL A 127 -9.37 9.41 -12.37
CA VAL A 127 -8.38 9.05 -13.40
C VAL A 127 -7.71 7.72 -13.05
N PRO A 128 -7.29 6.92 -14.04
CA PRO A 128 -6.53 5.71 -13.79
C PRO A 128 -5.29 6.00 -12.95
N CYS A 129 -4.98 5.12 -12.00
CA CYS A 129 -3.79 5.28 -11.18
C CYS A 129 -2.52 4.76 -11.88
N ASN A 130 -1.38 5.11 -11.28
CA ASN A 130 -0.04 4.69 -11.69
C ASN A 130 0.35 4.97 -13.16
N LEU A 131 -0.24 6.01 -13.80
CA LEU A 131 0.05 6.35 -15.20
C LEU A 131 1.49 6.80 -15.49
N ALA A 132 2.27 7.15 -14.46
CA ALA A 132 3.68 7.51 -14.60
C ALA A 132 4.62 6.28 -14.61
N GLU A 133 4.12 5.10 -14.24
CA GLU A 133 4.94 3.89 -14.29
C GLU A 133 5.16 3.48 -15.74
N THR A 134 6.43 3.29 -16.10
CA THR A 134 6.86 2.95 -17.46
C THR A 134 7.28 1.50 -17.59
N ASP A 135 7.57 0.84 -16.48
CA ASP A 135 7.85 -0.58 -16.42
C ASP A 135 6.58 -1.34 -16.00
N PRO A 136 5.95 -2.09 -16.92
CA PRO A 136 4.75 -2.86 -16.61
C PRO A 136 4.91 -3.83 -15.45
N LEU A 137 6.14 -4.30 -15.17
CA LEU A 137 6.43 -5.24 -14.09
C LEU A 137 6.36 -4.60 -12.69
N ASN A 138 6.37 -3.27 -12.60
CA ASN A 138 6.24 -2.53 -11.34
C ASN A 138 4.82 -1.99 -11.11
N LEU A 139 3.88 -2.30 -12.01
CA LEU A 139 2.50 -1.84 -11.89
C LEU A 139 1.86 -2.47 -10.65
N PHE A 140 1.26 -1.64 -9.80
CA PHE A 140 0.46 -2.13 -8.69
C PHE A 140 -0.80 -2.84 -9.23
N ASP A 141 -1.08 -4.05 -8.75
CA ASP A 141 -2.23 -4.87 -9.15
C ASP A 141 -3.52 -4.05 -9.21
N GLY A 142 -3.84 -3.29 -8.16
CA GLY A 142 -5.06 -2.47 -8.13
C GLY A 142 -5.14 -1.38 -9.21
N CYS A 143 -4.03 -1.00 -9.83
CA CYS A 143 -3.97 -0.05 -10.95
C CYS A 143 -3.95 -0.73 -12.32
N GLU A 144 -4.10 -2.05 -12.37
CA GLU A 144 -4.06 -2.77 -13.61
C GLU A 144 -5.21 -2.39 -14.54
N PRO A 145 -4.90 -2.20 -15.83
CA PRO A 145 -5.91 -1.96 -16.83
C PRO A 145 -6.89 -3.13 -16.98
N ALA A 146 -8.12 -2.85 -17.42
CA ALA A 146 -8.88 -3.88 -18.12
C ALA A 146 -8.21 -4.19 -19.47
N GLY A 147 -7.84 -5.44 -19.66
CA GLY A 147 -7.31 -6.00 -20.89
C GLY A 147 -8.38 -6.22 -21.95
N ASP A 148 -7.92 -6.43 -23.18
CA ASP A 148 -8.78 -6.80 -24.29
C ASP A 148 -9.20 -8.27 -24.18
N HIS A 149 -10.40 -8.59 -24.65
CA HIS A 149 -10.86 -9.96 -24.75
C HIS A 149 -10.43 -10.58 -26.07
N LEU A 150 -9.81 -11.75 -25.99
CA LEU A 150 -9.56 -12.59 -27.15
C LEU A 150 -10.75 -13.54 -27.34
N ARG A 151 -11.15 -13.74 -28.59
CA ARG A 151 -12.14 -14.76 -28.99
C ARG A 151 -11.72 -15.45 -30.28
N PHE A 152 -11.94 -16.75 -30.36
CA PHE A 152 -11.71 -17.51 -31.59
C PHE A 152 -12.83 -17.24 -32.61
N VAL A 153 -12.45 -17.05 -33.88
CA VAL A 153 -13.40 -16.87 -34.99
C VAL A 153 -13.35 -18.03 -36.01
N THR A 154 -12.37 -18.91 -35.87
CA THR A 154 -12.27 -20.18 -36.60
C THR A 154 -11.88 -21.30 -35.62
N GLY A 155 -11.81 -22.54 -36.09
CA GLY A 155 -11.46 -23.68 -35.24
C GLY A 155 -12.61 -24.16 -34.36
N GLY A 156 -12.28 -24.91 -33.31
CA GLY A 156 -13.29 -25.51 -32.43
C GLY A 156 -13.64 -24.68 -31.18
N ASN A 157 -12.86 -23.66 -30.83
CA ASN A 157 -13.05 -22.87 -29.60
C ASN A 157 -13.89 -21.60 -29.80
N LEU A 158 -14.82 -21.58 -30.76
CA LEU A 158 -15.61 -20.38 -31.13
C LEU A 158 -16.42 -19.75 -29.99
N ALA A 159 -16.76 -20.53 -28.96
CA ALA A 159 -17.50 -20.05 -27.78
C ALA A 159 -16.57 -19.59 -26.63
N PHE A 160 -15.26 -19.84 -26.74
CA PHE A 160 -14.29 -19.44 -25.73
C PHE A 160 -13.91 -17.98 -25.93
N SER A 161 -13.94 -17.23 -24.84
CA SER A 161 -13.36 -15.90 -24.73
C SER A 161 -12.67 -15.77 -23.40
N SER A 162 -11.55 -15.07 -23.38
CA SER A 162 -10.77 -14.77 -22.19
C SER A 162 -10.15 -13.39 -22.34
N GLU A 163 -9.96 -12.71 -21.22
CA GLU A 163 -9.12 -11.52 -21.18
C GLU A 163 -7.66 -11.89 -21.52
N VAL A 164 -7.01 -11.03 -22.29
CA VAL A 164 -5.57 -11.09 -22.56
C VAL A 164 -4.84 -10.64 -21.31
N ALA A 165 -4.01 -11.50 -20.75
CA ALA A 165 -3.12 -11.16 -19.65
C ALA A 165 -2.04 -10.18 -20.14
N TYR A 166 -1.24 -10.61 -21.11
CA TYR A 166 -0.18 -9.82 -21.73
C TYR A 166 0.27 -10.47 -23.05
N VAL A 167 1.05 -9.73 -23.85
CA VAL A 167 1.69 -10.23 -25.07
C VAL A 167 3.21 -10.19 -24.89
N VAL A 168 3.89 -11.29 -25.23
CA VAL A 168 5.36 -11.37 -25.25
C VAL A 168 5.82 -11.42 -26.69
N LEU A 169 6.69 -10.49 -27.07
CA LEU A 169 7.36 -10.47 -28.34
C LEU A 169 8.75 -11.07 -28.19
N HIS A 170 9.16 -11.90 -29.14
CA HIS A 170 10.48 -12.50 -29.18
C HIS A 170 11.21 -12.01 -30.44
N ASP A 171 12.36 -11.36 -30.26
CA ASP A 171 13.22 -10.94 -31.35
C ASP A 171 14.38 -11.91 -31.63
N ASP A 172 15.04 -11.73 -32.76
CA ASP A 172 16.22 -12.49 -33.19
C ASP A 172 17.55 -12.03 -32.56
N GLY A 173 17.50 -11.17 -31.54
CA GLY A 173 18.66 -10.51 -30.94
C GLY A 173 19.22 -9.34 -31.77
N MET A 174 18.67 -9.09 -32.96
CA MET A 174 18.99 -7.93 -33.81
C MET A 174 17.83 -6.91 -33.87
N GLY A 175 16.81 -7.11 -33.03
CA GLY A 175 15.64 -6.22 -32.92
C GLY A 175 14.51 -6.53 -33.90
N THR A 176 14.60 -7.61 -34.68
CA THR A 176 13.49 -8.04 -35.55
C THR A 176 12.61 -9.02 -34.77
N VAL A 177 11.35 -8.66 -34.52
CA VAL A 177 10.39 -9.57 -33.88
C VAL A 177 10.12 -10.76 -34.81
N THR A 178 10.37 -11.96 -34.30
CA THR A 178 10.23 -13.22 -35.06
C THR A 178 9.04 -14.05 -34.63
N ASN A 179 8.59 -13.88 -33.38
CA ASN A 179 7.42 -14.56 -32.85
C ASN A 179 6.72 -13.68 -31.80
N ALA A 180 5.43 -13.94 -31.58
CA ALA A 180 4.68 -13.40 -30.44
C ALA A 180 3.94 -14.53 -29.71
N VAL A 181 3.84 -14.42 -28.39
CA VAL A 181 3.03 -15.30 -27.54
C VAL A 181 2.01 -14.45 -26.79
N ILE A 182 0.74 -14.80 -26.93
CA ILE A 182 -0.38 -14.14 -26.24
C ILE A 182 -0.74 -14.98 -25.02
N TYR A 183 -0.66 -14.40 -23.83
CA TYR A 183 -1.08 -15.03 -22.59
C TYR A 183 -2.48 -14.59 -22.23
N LEU A 184 -3.29 -15.52 -21.75
CA LEU A 184 -4.68 -15.33 -21.37
C LEU A 184 -4.86 -15.54 -19.86
N ARG A 185 -5.89 -14.89 -19.32
CA ARG A 185 -6.39 -15.15 -17.97
C ARG A 185 -6.82 -16.62 -17.82
N ASP A 186 -7.65 -17.10 -18.74
CA ASP A 186 -8.23 -18.43 -18.67
C ASP A 186 -7.50 -19.44 -19.56
N ALA A 187 -7.43 -20.69 -19.09
CA ALA A 187 -6.91 -21.80 -19.87
C ALA A 187 -7.84 -22.15 -21.04
N ILE A 188 -7.26 -22.34 -22.23
CA ILE A 188 -8.00 -22.68 -23.45
C ILE A 188 -8.51 -24.12 -23.33
N PRO A 189 -9.81 -24.39 -23.58
CA PRO A 189 -10.39 -25.71 -23.48
C PRO A 189 -9.66 -26.75 -24.33
N ALA A 190 -9.34 -27.89 -23.72
CA ALA A 190 -8.56 -28.96 -24.34
C ALA A 190 -9.26 -29.68 -25.51
N ALA A 191 -10.58 -29.53 -25.63
CA ALA A 191 -11.43 -30.40 -26.45
C ALA A 191 -11.36 -30.15 -27.97
N MET A 192 -10.63 -29.13 -28.44
CA MET A 192 -10.86 -28.58 -29.78
C MET A 192 -9.63 -28.18 -30.58
N ALA A 193 -8.41 -28.25 -30.03
CA ALA A 193 -7.20 -27.91 -30.79
C ALA A 193 -6.95 -28.94 -31.89
N MET A 194 -6.83 -28.50 -33.15
CA MET A 194 -6.48 -29.35 -34.28
C MET A 194 -4.98 -29.21 -34.61
N PRO A 195 -4.16 -30.27 -34.39
CA PRO A 195 -2.73 -30.18 -34.68
C PRO A 195 -2.46 -29.84 -36.14
N GLY A 196 -1.60 -28.84 -36.38
CA GLY A 196 -1.20 -28.41 -37.73
C GLY A 196 -2.20 -27.53 -38.47
N VAL A 197 -3.26 -27.09 -37.80
CA VAL A 197 -4.19 -26.08 -38.31
C VAL A 197 -3.98 -24.80 -37.51
N PHE A 198 -3.76 -23.69 -38.20
CA PHE A 198 -3.77 -22.38 -37.57
C PHE A 198 -5.19 -21.85 -37.49
N GLU A 199 -5.46 -21.11 -36.43
CA GLU A 199 -6.77 -20.52 -36.16
C GLU A 199 -6.65 -18.99 -36.20
N SER A 200 -7.76 -18.36 -36.55
CA SER A 200 -7.98 -16.93 -36.45
C SER A 200 -8.62 -16.54 -35.11
N VAL A 201 -8.17 -15.42 -34.56
CA VAL A 201 -8.69 -14.80 -33.32
C VAL A 201 -8.97 -13.33 -33.54
N VAL A 202 -9.93 -12.80 -32.78
CA VAL A 202 -10.27 -11.38 -32.73
C VAL A 202 -10.03 -10.85 -31.32
N PHE A 203 -9.58 -9.59 -31.22
CA PHE A 203 -9.44 -8.84 -29.99
C PHE A 203 -10.56 -7.83 -29.88
N GLU A 204 -11.24 -7.81 -28.74
CA GLU A 204 -12.40 -6.97 -28.47
C GLU A 204 -12.20 -6.20 -27.16
N ARG A 205 -12.36 -4.88 -27.20
CA ARG A 205 -12.22 -3.99 -26.04
C ARG A 205 -13.59 -3.65 -25.48
N ALA A 206 -13.78 -3.83 -24.18
CA ALA A 206 -14.95 -3.32 -23.50
C ALA A 206 -14.93 -1.78 -23.48
N THR A 207 -16.01 -1.17 -23.96
CA THR A 207 -16.23 0.28 -23.93
C THR A 207 -17.59 0.58 -23.32
N GLY A 208 -17.86 1.83 -22.95
CA GLY A 208 -19.20 2.24 -22.49
C GLY A 208 -20.33 1.98 -23.51
N GLY A 209 -19.99 1.77 -24.79
CA GLY A 209 -20.93 1.41 -25.86
C GLY A 209 -21.02 -0.09 -26.18
N GLY A 210 -20.35 -0.95 -25.42
CA GLY A 210 -20.23 -2.38 -25.68
C GLY A 210 -18.84 -2.80 -26.16
N MET A 211 -18.75 -3.96 -26.80
CA MET A 211 -17.47 -4.51 -27.28
C MET A 211 -17.07 -3.89 -28.62
N LEU A 212 -15.88 -3.28 -28.67
CA LEU A 212 -15.26 -2.74 -29.87
C LEU A 212 -14.20 -3.70 -30.37
N THR A 213 -14.27 -4.14 -31.62
CA THR A 213 -13.18 -4.90 -32.24
C THR A 213 -11.94 -4.01 -32.38
N VAL A 214 -10.84 -4.42 -31.75
CA VAL A 214 -9.52 -3.77 -31.82
C VAL A 214 -8.77 -4.23 -33.07
N GLY A 215 -8.80 -5.54 -33.33
CA GLY A 215 -8.15 -6.13 -34.48
C GLY A 215 -8.25 -7.65 -34.49
N GLN A 216 -7.61 -8.30 -35.46
CA GLN A 216 -7.63 -9.75 -35.60
C GLN A 216 -6.27 -10.28 -36.08
N VAL A 217 -6.02 -11.54 -35.76
CA VAL A 217 -4.92 -12.34 -36.31
C VAL A 217 -5.57 -13.47 -37.08
N ASP A 218 -5.30 -13.55 -38.38
CA ASP A 218 -5.91 -14.53 -39.27
C ASP A 218 -4.98 -15.71 -39.56
N ASP A 219 -5.49 -16.94 -39.42
CA ASP A 219 -4.83 -18.19 -39.84
C ASP A 219 -3.35 -18.31 -39.41
N ALA A 220 -3.03 -17.84 -38.21
CA ALA A 220 -1.65 -17.79 -37.71
C ALA A 220 -1.50 -18.22 -36.26
N VAL A 221 -2.59 -18.56 -35.55
CA VAL A 221 -2.53 -18.86 -34.12
C VAL A 221 -2.55 -20.37 -33.87
N SER A 222 -1.68 -20.85 -32.98
CA SER A 222 -1.67 -22.22 -32.48
C SER A 222 -1.52 -22.27 -30.97
N TYR A 223 -1.97 -23.34 -30.33
CA TYR A 223 -1.92 -23.52 -28.88
C TYR A 223 -1.95 -25.00 -28.53
N ALA A 224 -1.46 -25.33 -27.34
CA ALA A 224 -1.60 -26.67 -26.78
C ALA A 224 -2.88 -26.78 -25.91
N PRO A 225 -3.55 -27.94 -25.90
CA PRO A 225 -4.74 -28.17 -25.08
C PRO A 225 -4.51 -27.84 -23.59
N GLY A 226 -5.41 -27.05 -23.00
CA GLY A 226 -5.35 -26.72 -21.57
C GLY A 226 -4.32 -25.65 -21.20
N MET A 227 -3.62 -25.06 -22.17
CA MET A 227 -2.73 -23.93 -21.95
C MET A 227 -3.50 -22.62 -22.01
N ASN A 228 -3.03 -21.60 -21.28
CA ASN A 228 -3.51 -20.23 -21.38
C ASN A 228 -2.62 -19.37 -22.30
N ALA A 229 -1.86 -20.00 -23.21
CA ALA A 229 -0.91 -19.31 -24.09
C ALA A 229 -1.14 -19.71 -25.54
N LEU A 230 -1.15 -18.70 -26.42
CA LEU A 230 -1.28 -18.85 -27.87
C LEU A 230 0.01 -18.39 -28.55
N GLN A 231 0.56 -19.23 -29.40
CA GLN A 231 1.68 -18.89 -30.27
C GLN A 231 1.14 -18.25 -31.55
N VAL A 232 1.68 -17.08 -31.89
CA VAL A 232 1.52 -16.47 -33.21
C VAL A 232 2.66 -16.96 -34.08
N ASN A 233 2.31 -17.65 -35.17
CA ASN A 233 3.25 -18.29 -36.09
C ASN A 233 3.55 -17.35 -37.26
N ASP A 234 4.75 -17.51 -37.85
CA ASP A 234 5.20 -16.73 -39.01
C ASP A 234 5.00 -15.22 -38.86
N PHE A 235 5.29 -14.66 -37.67
CA PHE A 235 5.00 -13.26 -37.31
C PHE A 235 5.53 -12.26 -38.35
N ALA A 236 6.73 -12.47 -38.86
CA ALA A 236 7.35 -11.60 -39.87
C ALA A 236 6.60 -11.57 -41.22
N ALA A 237 5.79 -12.59 -41.52
CA ALA A 237 4.97 -12.67 -42.73
C ALA A 237 3.57 -12.08 -42.54
N LEU A 238 3.19 -11.69 -41.30
CA LEU A 238 1.89 -11.09 -41.03
C LEU A 238 1.78 -9.69 -41.63
N PRO A 239 0.54 -9.25 -41.98
CA PRO A 239 0.28 -7.88 -42.37
C PRO A 239 0.78 -6.89 -41.33
N ASP A 240 1.28 -5.73 -41.78
CA ASP A 240 1.81 -4.68 -40.89
C ASP A 240 0.82 -4.29 -39.79
N ALA A 241 -0.47 -4.17 -40.14
CA ALA A 241 -1.53 -3.85 -39.18
C ALA A 241 -1.66 -4.92 -38.07
N THR A 242 -1.54 -6.20 -38.40
CA THR A 242 -1.59 -7.30 -37.41
C THR A 242 -0.35 -7.32 -36.53
N ARG A 243 0.82 -6.96 -37.07
CA ARG A 243 2.04 -6.80 -36.27
C ARG A 243 1.92 -5.63 -35.30
N THR A 244 1.50 -4.46 -35.78
CA THR A 244 1.26 -3.27 -34.94
C THR A 244 0.21 -3.52 -33.86
N LEU A 245 -0.86 -4.25 -34.20
CA LEU A 245 -1.89 -4.68 -33.25
C LEU A 245 -1.25 -5.40 -32.05
N LEU A 246 -0.46 -6.44 -32.31
CA LEU A 246 0.19 -7.25 -31.28
C LEU A 246 1.34 -6.52 -30.57
N GLU A 247 1.99 -5.57 -31.25
CA GLU A 247 3.12 -4.81 -30.70
C GLU A 247 2.67 -3.70 -29.74
N SER A 248 1.50 -3.10 -29.95
CA SER A 248 1.15 -1.86 -29.24
C SER A 248 -0.33 -1.58 -29.00
N GLU A 249 -1.25 -2.22 -29.72
CA GLU A 249 -2.67 -1.86 -29.64
C GLU A 249 -3.46 -2.78 -28.68
N VAL A 250 -3.06 -4.06 -28.60
CA VAL A 250 -3.62 -5.00 -27.63
C VAL A 250 -3.22 -4.59 -26.21
N ARG A 251 -4.23 -4.40 -25.36
CA ARG A 251 -4.06 -4.10 -23.95
C ARG A 251 -4.11 -5.39 -23.14
N GLY A 252 -3.06 -5.67 -22.38
CA GLY A 252 -3.06 -6.74 -21.38
C GLY A 252 -3.71 -6.30 -20.07
N GLY A 253 -4.38 -7.23 -19.38
CA GLY A 253 -5.02 -7.02 -18.08
C GLY A 253 -4.16 -7.39 -16.87
N ASP A 254 -3.03 -8.07 -17.09
CA ASP A 254 -2.00 -8.40 -16.07
C ASP A 254 -0.62 -8.05 -16.64
N PRO A 255 -0.28 -6.74 -16.74
CA PRO A 255 1.00 -6.33 -17.31
C PRO A 255 2.20 -6.73 -16.46
N ASN A 256 1.99 -6.90 -15.14
CA ASN A 256 3.06 -7.22 -14.20
C ASN A 256 3.38 -8.73 -14.10
N ARG A 257 2.47 -9.56 -14.64
CA ARG A 257 2.61 -11.00 -14.85
C ARG A 257 2.63 -11.81 -13.55
N ASN A 258 1.95 -11.33 -12.52
CA ASN A 258 1.84 -12.07 -11.25
C ASN A 258 0.58 -12.94 -11.18
N GLY A 259 -0.30 -12.88 -12.19
CA GLY A 259 -1.54 -13.64 -12.27
C GLY A 259 -2.72 -13.03 -11.52
N THR A 260 -2.53 -11.88 -10.88
CA THR A 260 -3.61 -11.02 -10.38
C THR A 260 -4.09 -10.14 -11.53
N PHE A 261 -5.39 -9.80 -11.53
CA PHE A 261 -5.96 -8.84 -12.47
C PHE A 261 -6.77 -7.82 -11.68
N GLY A 262 -6.27 -6.60 -11.53
CA GLY A 262 -6.93 -5.59 -10.69
C GLY A 262 -8.12 -4.86 -11.32
N ASN A 263 -8.53 -5.21 -12.53
CA ASN A 263 -9.60 -4.48 -13.25
C ASN A 263 -11.02 -4.73 -12.72
N GLU A 264 -11.25 -5.80 -11.96
CA GLU A 264 -12.57 -6.14 -11.40
C GLU A 264 -12.97 -5.19 -10.26
N ASP A 265 -11.98 -4.66 -9.54
CA ASP A 265 -12.17 -3.72 -8.44
C ASP A 265 -11.05 -2.66 -8.44
N PRO A 266 -11.02 -1.78 -9.45
CA PRO A 266 -9.84 -0.99 -9.77
C PRO A 266 -9.69 0.19 -8.81
N TYR A 267 -8.45 0.45 -8.44
CA TYR A 267 -8.05 1.70 -7.80
C TYR A 267 -8.12 2.83 -8.82
N ARG A 268 -8.36 4.04 -8.32
CA ARG A 268 -8.17 5.29 -9.07
C ARG A 268 -7.10 6.12 -8.42
N MET A 269 -6.57 7.12 -9.13
CA MET A 269 -5.63 8.06 -8.51
C MET A 269 -6.25 8.67 -7.25
N LEU A 270 -7.48 9.15 -7.39
CA LEU A 270 -8.41 9.49 -6.33
C LEU A 270 -9.76 8.88 -6.69
N LEU A 271 -10.27 7.95 -5.89
CA LEU A 271 -11.57 7.31 -6.07
C LEU A 271 -12.58 7.97 -5.12
N PRO A 272 -13.52 8.77 -5.63
CA PRO A 272 -14.59 9.33 -4.80
C PRO A 272 -15.40 8.24 -4.09
N GLY A 273 -15.71 8.47 -2.82
CA GLY A 273 -16.50 7.56 -2.00
C GLY A 273 -15.74 6.38 -1.42
N ASP A 274 -14.46 6.18 -1.78
CA ASP A 274 -13.61 5.14 -1.18
C ASP A 274 -12.15 5.62 -1.12
N ALA A 275 -11.78 6.17 0.04
CA ALA A 275 -10.41 6.62 0.28
C ALA A 275 -9.40 5.47 0.29
N ARG A 276 -9.80 4.28 0.75
CA ARG A 276 -8.90 3.12 0.80
C ARG A 276 -8.54 2.59 -0.58
N LYS A 277 -9.40 2.80 -1.58
CA LYS A 277 -9.12 2.52 -3.01
C LYS A 277 -8.55 3.70 -3.81
N SER A 278 -8.20 4.78 -3.11
CA SER A 278 -7.49 5.90 -3.72
C SER A 278 -5.99 5.67 -3.67
N TYR A 279 -5.40 5.47 -4.85
CA TYR A 279 -3.97 5.18 -5.01
C TYR A 279 -3.09 6.27 -4.39
N LEU A 280 -3.46 7.55 -4.47
CA LEU A 280 -2.71 8.62 -3.81
C LEU A 280 -2.60 8.37 -2.31
N LEU A 281 -3.70 8.05 -1.63
CA LEU A 281 -3.68 7.78 -0.20
C LEU A 281 -2.85 6.53 0.11
N GLN A 282 -2.98 5.48 -0.70
CA GLN A 282 -2.15 4.28 -0.53
C GLN A 282 -0.65 4.56 -0.72
N ARG A 283 -0.27 5.46 -1.64
CA ARG A 283 1.12 5.90 -1.84
C ARG A 283 1.64 6.71 -0.64
N LEU A 284 0.79 7.55 -0.05
CA LEU A 284 1.13 8.31 1.17
C LEU A 284 1.29 7.38 2.38
N GLN A 285 0.50 6.31 2.45
CA GLN A 285 0.53 5.33 3.53
C GLN A 285 1.53 4.19 3.30
N GLY A 286 2.12 4.10 2.10
CA GLY A 286 3.13 3.09 1.78
C GLY A 286 2.55 1.68 1.65
N ASN A 287 1.27 1.57 1.31
CA ASN A 287 0.54 0.31 1.13
C ASN A 287 0.67 -0.25 -0.30
N VAL A 288 1.35 0.48 -1.19
CA VAL A 288 1.56 0.09 -2.59
C VAL A 288 3.04 0.19 -2.96
N PRO A 289 3.49 -0.53 -4.01
CA PRO A 289 4.89 -0.52 -4.44
C PRO A 289 5.47 0.89 -4.68
N GLY A 290 6.78 0.99 -4.54
CA GLY A 290 7.57 2.20 -4.76
C GLY A 290 7.94 2.94 -3.47
N SER A 291 8.81 3.94 -3.58
CA SER A 291 9.27 4.70 -2.42
C SER A 291 8.11 5.45 -1.73
N PRO A 292 8.09 5.50 -0.37
CA PRO A 292 7.10 6.26 0.39
C PRO A 292 7.04 7.73 0.01
N MET A 293 5.83 8.30 0.00
CA MET A 293 5.60 9.74 -0.20
C MET A 293 5.16 10.41 1.12
N PRO A 294 5.51 11.68 1.36
CA PRO A 294 6.34 12.56 0.52
C PRO A 294 7.85 12.26 0.67
N LEU A 295 8.59 12.23 -0.45
CA LEU A 295 10.01 11.84 -0.47
C LEU A 295 10.97 12.83 0.19
N ALA A 296 10.71 14.13 0.04
CA ALA A 296 11.67 15.19 0.35
C ALA A 296 11.11 16.26 1.29
N ASN A 297 9.86 16.13 1.72
CA ASN A 297 9.16 17.12 2.53
C ASN A 297 8.69 16.52 3.85
N GLN A 298 8.21 17.38 4.73
CA GLN A 298 7.65 16.98 6.01
C GLN A 298 6.55 15.92 5.81
N PRO A 299 6.62 14.80 6.52
CA PRO A 299 5.57 13.77 6.47
C PRO A 299 4.22 14.31 6.94
N LEU A 300 3.16 13.57 6.61
CA LEU A 300 1.81 13.94 7.00
C LEU A 300 1.50 13.54 8.45
N SER A 301 0.78 14.38 9.16
CA SER A 301 0.21 14.07 10.47
C SER A 301 -1.06 13.22 10.35
N THR A 302 -1.51 12.64 11.47
CA THR A 302 -2.78 11.89 11.51
C THR A 302 -3.99 12.74 11.11
N PRO A 303 -4.18 13.98 11.61
CA PRO A 303 -5.25 14.87 11.13
C PRO A 303 -5.18 15.16 9.62
N GLU A 304 -3.98 15.33 9.06
CA GLU A 304 -3.82 15.55 7.61
C GLU A 304 -4.24 14.32 6.79
N ILE A 305 -3.96 13.11 7.27
CA ILE A 305 -4.42 11.86 6.63
C ILE A 305 -5.96 11.74 6.70
N LEU A 306 -6.56 11.99 7.86
CA LEU A 306 -8.02 11.99 8.02
C LEU A 306 -8.69 13.00 7.10
N ALA A 307 -8.17 14.22 7.01
CA ALA A 307 -8.67 15.25 6.12
C ALA A 307 -8.60 14.84 4.64
N ILE A 308 -7.48 14.25 4.20
CA ILE A 308 -7.36 13.74 2.82
C ILE A 308 -8.38 12.63 2.56
N ALA A 309 -8.50 11.66 3.47
CA ALA A 309 -9.40 10.53 3.28
C ALA A 309 -10.88 10.97 3.23
N CYS A 310 -11.32 11.79 4.19
CA CYS A 310 -12.70 12.27 4.23
C CYS A 310 -13.03 13.21 3.06
N TRP A 311 -12.07 14.01 2.61
CA TRP A 311 -12.25 14.80 1.40
C TRP A 311 -12.45 13.90 0.17
N ILE A 312 -11.62 12.87 0.00
CA ILE A 312 -11.74 11.90 -1.10
C ILE A 312 -13.12 11.24 -1.08
N GLU A 313 -13.58 10.76 0.08
CA GLU A 313 -14.89 10.13 0.21
C GLU A 313 -16.04 11.09 -0.16
N GLY A 314 -15.96 12.35 0.29
CA GLY A 314 -16.94 13.38 -0.03
C GLY A 314 -16.92 13.88 -1.49
N ALA A 315 -15.88 13.57 -2.27
CA ALA A 315 -15.68 14.09 -3.63
C ALA A 315 -16.67 13.53 -4.68
N VAL A 316 -17.62 12.66 -4.28
CA VAL A 316 -18.62 12.04 -5.17
C VAL A 316 -19.62 13.07 -5.72
N MET A 317 -19.81 14.20 -5.01
CA MET A 317 -20.84 15.18 -5.32
C MET A 317 -20.30 16.30 -6.24
N PRO A 318 -21.11 16.84 -7.18
CA PRO A 318 -20.72 18.00 -8.00
C PRO A 318 -20.37 19.25 -7.18
N GLU A 319 -20.79 19.32 -5.91
CA GLU A 319 -20.42 20.35 -4.93
C GLU A 319 -19.27 19.91 -4.00
N GLY A 320 -19.03 18.60 -3.85
CA GLY A 320 -18.03 18.02 -2.93
C GLY A 320 -16.60 18.01 -3.47
N ALA A 321 -16.44 18.18 -4.78
CA ALA A 321 -15.14 18.36 -5.45
C ALA A 321 -14.83 19.84 -5.77
N GLY A 322 -15.64 20.80 -5.30
CA GLY A 322 -15.34 22.22 -5.50
C GLY A 322 -14.12 22.68 -4.69
N THR A 323 -13.42 23.72 -5.14
CA THR A 323 -12.26 24.28 -4.38
C THR A 323 -12.65 24.69 -2.96
N GLU A 324 -13.86 25.24 -2.79
CA GLU A 324 -14.41 25.69 -1.49
C GLU A 324 -15.29 24.63 -0.80
N ALA A 325 -15.30 23.39 -1.28
CA ALA A 325 -16.14 22.35 -0.70
C ALA A 325 -15.75 22.09 0.76
N SER A 326 -16.74 22.07 1.66
CA SER A 326 -16.54 21.65 3.04
C SER A 326 -16.28 20.15 3.10
N ILE A 327 -15.35 19.73 3.95
CA ILE A 327 -15.09 18.32 4.22
C ILE A 327 -16.10 17.81 5.25
N ASP A 328 -16.91 16.81 4.88
CA ASP A 328 -17.91 16.21 5.76
C ASP A 328 -17.29 15.06 6.56
N TYR A 329 -16.67 15.40 7.68
CA TYR A 329 -16.05 14.45 8.59
C TYR A 329 -17.07 13.57 9.33
N ASP A 330 -18.31 14.05 9.51
CA ASP A 330 -19.33 13.33 10.29
C ASP A 330 -19.98 12.20 9.47
N ASN A 331 -19.92 12.28 8.14
CA ASN A 331 -20.37 11.24 7.21
C ASN A 331 -19.20 10.62 6.42
N CYS A 332 -18.04 10.47 7.06
CA CYS A 332 -16.84 9.87 6.49
C CYS A 332 -16.64 8.45 7.04
N ASP A 333 -16.77 7.44 6.18
CA ASP A 333 -16.62 6.03 6.56
C ASP A 333 -15.17 5.76 6.98
N TYR A 334 -14.19 6.36 6.32
CA TYR A 334 -12.78 6.23 6.73
C TYR A 334 -12.55 6.70 8.17
N ALA A 335 -13.15 7.82 8.58
CA ALA A 335 -13.03 8.33 9.93
C ALA A 335 -13.79 7.46 10.93
N ALA A 336 -14.96 6.94 10.57
CA ALA A 336 -15.74 6.03 11.41
C ALA A 336 -15.02 4.70 11.66
N GLU A 337 -14.21 4.23 10.72
CA GLU A 337 -13.36 3.05 10.86
C GLU A 337 -11.98 3.34 11.46
N PHE A 338 -11.62 4.61 11.63
CA PHE A 338 -10.30 4.98 12.14
C PHE A 338 -10.20 4.71 13.63
N GLY A 339 -9.15 4.03 14.06
CA GLY A 339 -9.01 3.57 15.44
C GLY A 339 -9.90 2.38 15.79
N GLU A 340 -10.61 1.81 14.81
CA GLU A 340 -11.34 0.56 14.95
C GLU A 340 -10.52 -0.62 14.42
N THR A 341 -10.78 -1.81 14.95
CA THR A 341 -10.14 -3.02 14.43
C THR A 341 -10.58 -3.27 12.98
N PRO A 342 -9.65 -3.39 12.01
CA PRO A 342 -10.00 -3.63 10.61
C PRO A 342 -10.82 -4.93 10.46
N SER A 343 -12.12 -4.77 10.22
CA SER A 343 -13.08 -5.86 10.10
C SER A 343 -12.69 -6.81 8.95
N GLY A 344 -12.63 -8.11 9.24
CA GLY A 344 -12.32 -9.13 8.24
C GLY A 344 -10.83 -9.33 7.90
N SER A 345 -9.93 -8.44 8.35
CA SER A 345 -8.48 -8.60 8.13
C SER A 345 -7.81 -9.55 9.14
N GLY A 346 -8.39 -9.71 10.33
CA GLY A 346 -7.73 -10.39 11.46
C GLY A 346 -6.54 -9.63 12.07
N THR A 347 -6.28 -8.41 11.59
CA THR A 347 -5.13 -7.58 11.97
C THR A 347 -5.42 -6.77 13.23
N THR A 348 -5.52 -7.44 14.37
CA THR A 348 -5.63 -6.78 15.67
C THR A 348 -4.26 -6.62 16.33
N PHE A 349 -4.13 -5.67 17.27
CA PHE A 349 -2.87 -5.49 17.98
C PHE A 349 -2.52 -6.74 18.79
N SER A 350 -3.46 -7.22 19.60
CA SER A 350 -3.27 -8.37 20.49
C SER A 350 -3.13 -9.70 19.74
N GLY A 351 -3.84 -9.86 18.62
CA GLY A 351 -3.97 -11.13 17.90
C GLY A 351 -3.00 -11.31 16.74
N ALA A 352 -2.49 -10.23 16.14
CA ALA A 352 -1.64 -10.29 14.95
C ALA A 352 -0.32 -9.53 15.10
N VAL A 353 -0.34 -8.31 15.64
CA VAL A 353 0.87 -7.48 15.77
C VAL A 353 1.76 -7.91 16.94
N GLN A 354 1.19 -8.09 18.13
CA GLN A 354 1.92 -8.49 19.34
C GLN A 354 2.63 -9.84 19.16
N PRO A 355 2.02 -10.88 18.56
CA PRO A 355 2.72 -12.14 18.28
C PRO A 355 3.97 -11.97 17.39
N ILE A 356 3.94 -11.03 16.44
CA ILE A 356 5.13 -10.71 15.62
C ILE A 356 6.22 -10.10 16.50
N PHE A 357 5.87 -9.15 17.38
CA PHE A 357 6.85 -8.56 18.30
C PHE A 357 7.42 -9.58 19.29
N ASP A 358 6.58 -10.44 19.84
CA ASP A 358 7.03 -11.49 20.76
C ASP A 358 8.04 -12.42 20.07
N ALA A 359 7.72 -12.88 18.86
CA ALA A 359 8.54 -13.84 18.12
C ALA A 359 9.81 -13.23 17.50
N ARG A 360 9.73 -12.00 16.98
CA ARG A 360 10.80 -11.38 16.17
C ARG A 360 11.66 -10.38 16.93
N CYS A 361 11.12 -9.75 17.98
CA CYS A 361 11.75 -8.60 18.64
C CYS A 361 12.08 -8.88 20.11
N ALA A 362 11.10 -9.36 20.89
CA ALA A 362 11.25 -9.60 22.32
C ALA A 362 12.02 -10.90 22.61
N ALA A 363 11.73 -12.00 21.90
CA ALA A 363 12.39 -13.30 22.11
C ALA A 363 13.92 -13.27 21.91
N GLY A 364 14.43 -12.35 21.07
CA GLY A 364 15.86 -12.13 20.87
C GLY A 364 16.56 -11.42 22.04
N GLY A 365 15.81 -10.96 23.05
CA GLY A 365 16.33 -10.25 24.22
C GLY A 365 16.69 -8.79 23.97
N CYS A 366 16.62 -8.29 22.73
CA CYS A 366 16.89 -6.87 22.45
C CYS A 366 15.74 -5.96 22.88
N HIS A 367 14.48 -6.38 22.72
CA HIS A 367 13.30 -5.59 23.10
C HIS A 367 12.40 -6.33 24.11
N GLY A 368 13.05 -7.02 25.06
CA GLY A 368 12.38 -7.75 26.15
C GLY A 368 12.18 -6.92 27.42
N ASP A 369 11.73 -7.60 28.48
CA ASP A 369 11.44 -7.00 29.79
C ASP A 369 12.68 -6.70 30.65
N VAL A 370 13.82 -7.31 30.31
CA VAL A 370 15.10 -7.12 31.02
C VAL A 370 16.07 -6.32 30.15
N ALA A 371 16.36 -5.09 30.58
CA ALA A 371 17.30 -4.16 29.92
C ALA A 371 17.05 -3.97 28.40
N PRO A 372 15.83 -3.56 27.99
CA PRO A 372 15.50 -3.37 26.59
C PRO A 372 16.42 -2.33 25.92
N ALA A 373 16.87 -2.65 24.71
CA ALA A 373 17.63 -1.76 23.85
C ALA A 373 16.82 -0.47 23.61
N ALA A 374 17.49 0.67 23.79
CA ALA A 374 16.86 1.99 23.73
C ALA A 374 15.60 2.15 24.63
N GLY A 375 15.51 1.38 25.72
CA GLY A 375 14.36 1.43 26.64
C GLY A 375 13.03 0.98 26.04
N LEU A 376 13.04 0.33 24.86
CA LEU A 376 11.84 -0.11 24.16
C LEU A 376 11.51 -1.57 24.52
N ASP A 377 10.55 -1.74 25.42
CA ASP A 377 10.00 -3.04 25.82
C ASP A 377 8.79 -3.38 24.92
N LEU A 378 8.92 -4.42 24.10
CA LEU A 378 7.87 -4.88 23.19
C LEU A 378 7.18 -6.15 23.70
N THR A 379 7.33 -6.48 24.98
CA THR A 379 6.61 -7.61 25.58
C THR A 379 5.12 -7.30 25.76
N GLN A 380 4.33 -8.37 25.83
CA GLN A 380 2.88 -8.31 26.03
C GLN A 380 2.51 -7.41 27.22
N GLY A 381 1.54 -6.51 27.00
CA GLY A 381 1.03 -5.58 28.01
C GLY A 381 1.85 -4.29 28.18
N LYS A 382 2.98 -4.13 27.47
CA LYS A 382 3.80 -2.90 27.48
C LYS A 382 4.06 -2.32 26.09
N ALA A 383 4.03 -3.17 25.06
CA ALA A 383 4.40 -2.80 23.70
C ALA A 383 3.55 -1.63 23.16
N TYR A 384 2.24 -1.64 23.35
CA TYR A 384 1.35 -0.61 22.80
C TYR A 384 1.72 0.80 23.30
N ASP A 385 1.74 0.99 24.62
CA ASP A 385 2.09 2.27 25.24
C ASP A 385 3.51 2.72 24.88
N ALA A 386 4.43 1.77 24.71
CA ALA A 386 5.77 2.08 24.25
C ALA A 386 5.78 2.55 22.79
N LEU A 387 4.95 1.98 21.91
CA LEU A 387 4.88 2.35 20.49
C LEU A 387 4.17 3.69 20.24
N MET A 388 3.32 4.14 21.15
CA MET A 388 2.68 5.46 21.07
C MET A 388 3.57 6.63 21.55
N GLN A 389 4.80 6.34 21.97
CA GLN A 389 5.77 7.35 22.39
C GLN A 389 6.69 7.79 21.22
N ALA A 390 7.34 8.94 21.40
CA ALA A 390 8.38 9.43 20.49
C ALA A 390 9.56 8.44 20.37
N SER A 391 10.19 8.41 19.20
CA SER A 391 11.44 7.66 19.05
C SER A 391 12.58 8.35 19.81
N LEU A 392 13.44 7.57 20.48
CA LEU A 392 14.63 8.13 21.14
C LEU A 392 15.72 8.49 20.14
N GLN A 393 15.79 7.77 19.02
CA GLN A 393 16.79 8.01 17.98
C GLN A 393 16.36 9.14 17.05
N ASN A 394 15.04 9.38 16.95
CA ASN A 394 14.46 10.51 16.24
C ASN A 394 13.31 11.14 17.04
N PRO A 395 13.58 12.09 17.94
CA PRO A 395 12.53 12.71 18.76
C PRO A 395 11.43 13.40 17.95
N ASP A 396 11.71 13.79 16.70
CA ASP A 396 10.77 14.49 15.83
C ASP A 396 9.73 13.55 15.19
N VAL A 397 9.89 12.22 15.33
CA VAL A 397 9.01 11.22 14.70
C VAL A 397 8.51 10.22 15.76
N PRO A 398 7.17 10.06 15.90
CA PRO A 398 6.59 9.00 16.72
C PRO A 398 7.06 7.61 16.31
N ARG A 399 7.15 6.68 17.27
CA ARG A 399 7.41 5.26 16.94
C ARG A 399 6.32 4.73 16.00
N VAL A 400 5.06 5.04 16.32
CA VAL A 400 3.90 4.84 15.46
C VAL A 400 3.19 6.18 15.29
N THR A 401 2.94 6.55 14.04
CA THR A 401 2.06 7.67 13.66
C THR A 401 0.74 7.05 13.17
N PRO A 402 -0.35 7.09 13.95
CA PRO A 402 -1.64 6.53 13.56
C PRO A 402 -2.09 7.01 12.17
N GLY A 403 -2.56 6.08 11.33
CA GLY A 403 -2.97 6.37 9.96
C GLY A 403 -1.82 6.57 8.97
N ASN A 404 -0.56 6.67 9.43
CA ASN A 404 0.57 6.96 8.57
C ASN A 404 1.76 5.99 8.80
N PRO A 405 1.73 4.80 8.15
CA PRO A 405 2.83 3.84 8.24
C PRO A 405 4.17 4.40 7.70
N THR A 406 4.15 5.26 6.68
CA THR A 406 5.39 5.83 6.11
C THR A 406 6.07 6.81 7.04
N ASN A 407 5.29 7.54 7.84
CA ASN A 407 5.78 8.42 8.91
C ASN A 407 5.98 7.71 10.26
N SER A 408 5.86 6.38 10.31
CA SER A 408 6.09 5.63 11.55
C SER A 408 7.55 5.20 11.63
N TYR A 409 8.26 5.64 12.68
CA TYR A 409 9.67 5.27 12.86
C TYR A 409 9.85 3.74 12.93
N LEU A 410 8.87 3.03 13.50
CA LEU A 410 8.81 1.57 13.50
C LEU A 410 8.99 1.00 12.08
N MET A 411 8.23 1.47 11.09
CA MET A 411 8.31 0.96 9.72
C MET A 411 9.66 1.27 9.05
N THR A 412 10.24 2.44 9.35
CA THR A 412 11.61 2.77 8.91
C THR A 412 12.62 1.74 9.39
N LYS A 413 12.50 1.29 10.65
CA LYS A 413 13.37 0.27 11.24
C LYS A 413 13.13 -1.11 10.66
N LEU A 414 11.90 -1.48 10.37
CA LEU A 414 11.57 -2.83 9.87
C LEU A 414 11.97 -3.03 8.41
N VAL A 415 11.78 -2.03 7.56
CA VAL A 415 12.05 -2.16 6.10
C VAL A 415 13.51 -1.83 5.74
N GLY A 416 14.21 -1.04 6.57
CA GLY A 416 15.65 -0.81 6.41
C GLY A 416 16.03 0.30 5.42
N ASN A 417 15.14 1.26 5.21
CA ASN A 417 15.17 2.24 4.11
C ASN A 417 16.23 3.36 4.27
N GLY A 418 17.20 3.18 5.16
CA GLY A 418 18.47 3.90 5.09
C GLY A 418 18.52 5.35 5.60
N LEU A 419 17.49 5.88 6.25
CA LEU A 419 17.58 7.26 6.80
C LEU A 419 18.08 7.32 8.24
N GLN A 420 17.73 6.36 9.11
CA GLN A 420 18.09 6.42 10.55
C GLN A 420 18.29 5.04 11.20
N GLY A 421 19.54 4.56 11.19
CA GLY A 421 19.99 3.37 11.92
C GLY A 421 19.88 2.05 11.14
N VAL A 422 20.24 0.95 11.82
CA VAL A 422 20.27 -0.41 11.23
C VAL A 422 18.86 -1.00 11.17
N GLN A 423 18.58 -1.79 10.13
CA GLN A 423 17.34 -2.55 9.99
C GLN A 423 17.12 -3.50 11.17
N MET A 424 15.87 -3.59 11.62
CA MET A 424 15.39 -4.51 12.65
C MET A 424 14.57 -5.63 12.01
N PRO A 425 14.63 -6.88 12.52
CA PRO A 425 15.37 -7.29 13.72
C PRO A 425 16.89 -7.35 13.49
N LEU A 426 17.67 -6.83 14.44
CA LEU A 426 19.12 -6.68 14.28
C LEU A 426 19.81 -8.04 14.16
N ALA A 427 20.65 -8.19 13.14
CA ALA A 427 21.44 -9.41 12.90
C ALA A 427 20.61 -10.70 12.85
N ALA A 428 19.32 -10.59 12.48
CA ALA A 428 18.41 -11.70 12.28
C ALA A 428 17.71 -11.56 10.92
N THR A 429 16.94 -12.58 10.54
CA THR A 429 16.16 -12.55 9.30
C THR A 429 15.16 -11.39 9.35
N PRO A 430 15.13 -10.50 8.32
CA PRO A 430 14.11 -9.47 8.21
C PRO A 430 12.69 -10.05 8.24
N LEU A 431 11.72 -9.24 8.65
CA LEU A 431 10.31 -9.62 8.54
C LEU A 431 9.93 -9.88 7.07
N GLY A 432 9.08 -10.89 6.85
CA GLY A 432 8.51 -11.17 5.54
C GLY A 432 7.50 -10.09 5.12
N PRO A 433 7.15 -10.01 3.82
CA PRO A 433 6.14 -9.06 3.32
C PRO A 433 4.81 -9.16 4.08
N GLU A 434 4.31 -10.37 4.33
CA GLU A 434 3.05 -10.61 5.06
C GLU A 434 3.08 -10.05 6.50
N GLU A 435 4.18 -10.25 7.25
CA GLU A 435 4.33 -9.71 8.60
C GLU A 435 4.42 -8.17 8.58
N LEU A 436 5.08 -7.61 7.57
CA LEU A 436 5.14 -6.16 7.38
C LEU A 436 3.76 -5.58 7.04
N ASP A 437 2.96 -6.28 6.22
CA ASP A 437 1.62 -5.85 5.83
C ASP A 437 0.64 -5.88 6.99
N VAL A 438 0.76 -6.85 7.91
CA VAL A 438 0.02 -6.85 9.17
C VAL A 438 0.31 -5.56 9.96
N ILE A 439 1.58 -5.19 10.14
CA ILE A 439 1.94 -3.98 10.90
C ILE A 439 1.50 -2.71 10.15
N ARG A 440 1.69 -2.63 8.83
CA ARG A 440 1.24 -1.48 8.01
C ARG A 440 -0.26 -1.29 8.10
N THR A 441 -1.02 -2.37 7.98
CA THR A 441 -2.49 -2.36 8.03
C THR A 441 -2.97 -1.91 9.41
N TRP A 442 -2.38 -2.44 10.49
CA TRP A 442 -2.71 -1.98 11.83
C TRP A 442 -2.47 -0.46 11.99
N ILE A 443 -1.32 0.05 11.53
CA ILE A 443 -1.02 1.48 11.60
C ILE A 443 -1.98 2.30 10.73
N SER A 444 -2.30 1.86 9.51
CA SER A 444 -3.16 2.61 8.58
C SER A 444 -4.61 2.74 9.08
N TYR A 445 -5.07 1.81 9.91
CA TYR A 445 -6.36 1.87 10.62
C TYR A 445 -6.30 2.67 11.92
N GLY A 446 -5.27 3.47 12.15
CA GLY A 446 -5.17 4.30 13.36
C GLY A 446 -4.54 3.58 14.55
N ALA A 447 -3.95 2.42 14.33
CA ALA A 447 -3.24 1.64 15.34
C ALA A 447 -4.10 1.34 16.59
N PRO A 448 -5.30 0.73 16.44
CA PRO A 448 -6.20 0.42 17.56
C PRO A 448 -5.55 -0.49 18.62
N ASN A 449 -5.98 -0.32 19.87
CA ASN A 449 -5.68 -1.23 20.99
C ASN A 449 -6.94 -2.03 21.33
N ASP A 450 -6.97 -3.32 20.98
CA ASP A 450 -8.13 -4.21 21.13
C ASP A 450 -8.22 -4.93 22.48
#